data_AF-A0A6J1SVI8-F1
#
_entry.id   AF-A0A6J1SVI8-F1
#
_cell.length_a   1.000
_cell.length_b   1.000
_cell.length_c   1.000
_cell.angle_alpha   90.00
_cell.angle_beta   90.00
_cell.angle_gamma   90.00
#
_symmetry.space_group_name_H-M   'P 1'
#
loop_
_entity.id
_entity.type
_entity.pdbx_description
1 polymer ?
#
loop_
_entity_poly.entity_id
_entity_poly.type
_entity_poly.pdbx_seq_one_letter_code
_entity_poly.pdbx_strand_id
1 'polypeptide(L)'
;MAGSRTLTVALLVLLPLALALARPDGPTLPEAAAAQPRHRRSATEERRKWNDCIIMERQCNDKECSECAPGGKHDDCAFMCRWNCKCGCGGYPQAGADLARWGECYREERRCGETHSACKKGCAKKSGQGECESKCELDYKKCACECMQSSTSTSTSTTH
;
A
#
# COMPACT_ATOMS: atom_id res chain seq x y z
N MET A 1 -68.10 23.79 41.41
CA MET A 1 -67.02 23.32 40.52
C MET A 1 -66.96 24.26 39.33
N ALA A 2 -65.75 24.70 38.99
CA ALA A 2 -65.35 25.74 38.03
C ALA A 2 -65.99 25.61 36.64
N GLY A 3 -66.09 26.62 35.77
CA GLY A 3 -65.57 27.98 35.73
C GLY A 3 -65.76 28.52 34.30
N SER A 4 -66.14 29.79 34.17
CA SER A 4 -66.44 30.58 32.95
C SER A 4 -65.32 30.59 31.89
N ARG A 5 -65.65 30.38 30.59
CA ARG A 5 -65.83 31.36 29.47
C ARG A 5 -64.65 32.30 29.16
N THR A 6 -64.15 32.25 27.91
CA THR A 6 -63.78 33.38 27.02
C THR A 6 -63.35 32.77 25.64
N LEU A 7 -64.10 32.86 24.52
CA LEU A 7 -64.44 33.96 23.59
C LEU A 7 -63.26 34.52 22.76
N THR A 8 -63.48 34.60 21.43
CA THR A 8 -62.90 35.55 20.44
C THR A 8 -61.45 35.24 20.00
N VAL A 9 -61.00 35.37 18.74
CA VAL A 9 -61.16 36.41 17.71
C VAL A 9 -60.77 35.81 16.34
N ALA A 10 -61.48 36.20 15.28
CA ALA A 10 -61.14 35.96 13.87
C ALA A 10 -59.94 36.81 13.42
N LEU A 11 -59.08 36.35 12.51
CA LEU A 11 -58.34 37.27 11.64
C LEU A 11 -57.93 36.60 10.31
N LEU A 12 -58.54 37.09 9.23
CA LEU A 12 -58.03 37.12 7.84
C LEU A 12 -56.66 37.82 7.76
N VAL A 13 -55.98 37.70 6.60
CA VAL A 13 -54.80 38.45 6.06
C VAL A 13 -53.68 37.44 5.69
N LEU A 14 -53.10 37.29 4.49
CA LEU A 14 -53.06 38.02 3.21
C LEU A 14 -52.52 37.07 2.09
N LEU A 15 -52.96 37.29 0.85
CA LEU A 15 -52.40 36.80 -0.44
C LEU A 15 -50.98 37.36 -0.70
N PRO A 16 -50.12 36.78 -1.60
CA PRO A 16 -50.40 36.83 -3.04
C PRO A 16 -49.98 35.63 -3.91
N LEU A 17 -50.79 35.41 -4.95
CA LEU A 17 -50.37 34.81 -6.22
C LEU A 17 -49.31 35.70 -6.89
N ALA A 18 -48.24 35.08 -7.41
CA ALA A 18 -47.47 35.65 -8.50
C ALA A 18 -47.08 34.53 -9.49
N LEU A 19 -47.78 34.53 -10.62
CA LEU A 19 -47.36 33.93 -11.89
C LEU A 19 -46.23 34.77 -12.49
N ALA A 20 -45.23 34.11 -13.06
CA ALA A 20 -44.35 34.51 -14.18
C ALA A 20 -42.93 33.98 -13.94
N LEU A 21 -42.08 33.60 -14.90
CA LEU A 21 -42.09 33.41 -16.35
C LEU A 21 -40.74 32.70 -16.65
N ALA A 22 -40.63 32.11 -17.83
CA ALA A 22 -39.46 31.41 -18.35
C ALA A 22 -38.11 32.13 -18.17
N ARG A 23 -37.02 31.34 -18.04
CA ARG A 23 -35.72 31.72 -18.59
C ARG A 23 -34.93 30.48 -19.11
N PRO A 24 -34.37 30.56 -20.34
CA PRO A 24 -33.59 29.49 -20.98
C PRO A 24 -32.08 29.55 -20.66
N ASP A 25 -31.41 28.44 -20.97
CA ASP A 25 -29.97 28.22 -21.16
C ASP A 25 -29.00 28.29 -19.96
N GLY A 26 -28.48 27.11 -19.62
CA GLY A 26 -27.18 26.93 -18.98
C GLY A 26 -26.75 25.46 -19.07
N PRO A 27 -25.62 25.11 -19.69
CA PRO A 27 -25.11 23.74 -19.65
C PRO A 27 -24.70 23.43 -18.21
N THR A 28 -25.38 22.46 -17.61
CA THR A 28 -24.97 21.79 -16.37
C THR A 28 -23.54 21.29 -16.53
N LEU A 29 -22.60 21.95 -15.86
CA LEU A 29 -21.26 21.41 -15.61
C LEU A 29 -21.43 20.00 -15.02
N PRO A 30 -20.70 18.98 -15.51
CA PRO A 30 -20.71 17.69 -14.85
C PRO A 30 -20.17 17.88 -13.45
N GLU A 31 -21.04 17.57 -12.49
CA GLU A 31 -20.75 17.32 -11.09
C GLU A 31 -19.37 16.70 -11.00
N ALA A 32 -18.43 17.48 -10.46
CA ALA A 32 -17.11 16.99 -10.12
C ALA A 32 -17.35 15.79 -9.20
N ALA A 33 -17.23 14.59 -9.75
CA ALA A 33 -17.26 13.36 -8.99
C ALA A 33 -16.27 13.58 -7.86
N ALA A 34 -16.80 13.79 -6.65
CA ALA A 34 -16.02 13.99 -5.47
C ALA A 34 -15.21 12.71 -5.31
N ALA A 35 -13.97 12.73 -5.81
CA ALA A 35 -13.01 11.68 -5.61
C ALA A 35 -12.81 11.64 -4.11
N GLN A 36 -13.51 10.71 -3.46
CA GLN A 36 -13.28 10.44 -2.05
C GLN A 36 -11.77 10.23 -1.90
N PRO A 37 -11.12 10.90 -0.93
CA PRO A 37 -9.72 10.66 -0.69
C PRO A 37 -9.59 9.18 -0.37
N ARG A 38 -9.06 8.40 -1.31
CA ARG A 38 -8.64 7.02 -1.05
C ARG A 38 -7.75 7.14 0.17
N HIS A 39 -8.18 6.58 1.29
CA HIS A 39 -7.43 6.60 2.52
C HIS A 39 -6.10 5.89 2.25
N ARG A 40 -5.07 6.67 1.89
CA ARG A 40 -3.75 6.15 1.59
C ARG A 40 -3.22 5.67 2.93
N ARG A 41 -2.99 4.37 3.05
CA ARG A 41 -2.41 3.80 4.28
C ARG A 41 -1.06 4.47 4.53
N SER A 42 -0.74 4.67 5.81
CA SER A 42 0.58 5.11 6.22
C SER A 42 1.62 4.02 5.89
N ALA A 43 2.87 4.42 5.70
CA ALA A 43 3.99 3.50 5.57
C ALA A 43 4.13 2.63 6.82
N THR A 44 3.81 3.16 8.00
CA THR A 44 3.80 2.40 9.25
C THR A 44 2.79 1.25 9.21
N GLU A 45 1.54 1.52 8.79
CA GLU A 45 0.51 0.47 8.65
C GLU A 45 0.87 -0.55 7.58
N GLU A 46 1.38 -0.09 6.43
CA GLU A 46 1.78 -0.99 5.34
C GLU A 46 2.97 -1.87 5.75
N ARG A 47 3.97 -1.31 6.43
CA ARG A 47 5.09 -2.09 7.00
C ARG A 47 4.60 -3.11 8.02
N ARG A 48 3.68 -2.71 8.91
CA ARG A 48 3.10 -3.61 9.91
C ARG A 48 2.41 -4.78 9.22
N LYS A 49 1.50 -4.52 8.29
CA LYS A 49 0.79 -5.56 7.55
C LYS A 49 1.75 -6.53 6.85
N TRP A 50 2.80 -6.02 6.22
CA TRP A 50 3.81 -6.87 5.59
C TRP A 50 4.53 -7.74 6.63
N ASN A 51 4.96 -7.15 7.75
CA ASN A 51 5.63 -7.91 8.83
C ASN A 51 4.70 -8.96 9.47
N ASP A 52 3.44 -8.62 9.69
CA ASP A 52 2.45 -9.55 10.24
C ASP A 52 2.27 -10.75 9.31
N CYS A 53 2.20 -10.53 8.00
CA CYS A 53 2.20 -11.65 7.05
C CYS A 53 3.48 -12.49 7.11
N ILE A 54 4.66 -11.85 7.19
CA ILE A 54 5.95 -12.55 7.26
C ILE A 54 6.04 -13.43 8.51
N ILE A 55 5.61 -12.92 9.66
CA ILE A 55 5.86 -13.54 10.96
C ILE A 55 4.68 -14.43 11.36
N MET A 56 3.46 -13.91 11.30
CA MET A 56 2.28 -14.55 11.87
C MET A 56 1.58 -15.46 10.86
N GLU A 57 1.45 -15.04 9.60
CA GLU A 57 0.66 -15.78 8.61
C GLU A 57 1.49 -16.85 7.90
N ARG A 58 2.65 -16.45 7.35
CA ARG A 58 3.46 -17.31 6.48
C ARG A 58 4.73 -17.85 7.13
N GLN A 59 5.10 -17.35 8.31
CA GLN A 59 6.29 -17.76 9.06
C GLN A 59 7.54 -17.85 8.17
N CYS A 60 7.74 -16.86 7.30
CA CYS A 60 8.74 -16.89 6.23
C CYS A 60 10.19 -16.95 6.72
N ASN A 61 10.46 -16.68 8.00
CA ASN A 61 11.81 -16.81 8.56
C ASN A 61 12.15 -18.28 8.89
N ASP A 62 11.15 -19.05 9.32
CA ASP A 62 11.28 -20.43 9.76
C ASP A 62 10.76 -21.42 8.71
N LYS A 63 10.35 -20.92 7.54
CA LYS A 63 9.85 -21.73 6.44
C LYS A 63 10.90 -22.75 6.01
N GLU A 64 10.52 -24.03 6.06
CA GLU A 64 11.29 -25.11 5.47
C GLU A 64 11.19 -25.03 3.95
N CYS A 65 12.35 -24.88 3.30
CA CYS A 65 12.48 -24.82 1.85
C CYS A 65 12.81 -26.22 1.34
N SER A 66 11.81 -27.12 1.40
CA SER A 66 11.94 -28.55 1.08
C SER A 66 12.48 -28.84 -0.33
N GLU A 67 12.36 -27.88 -1.24
CA GLU A 67 12.93 -27.91 -2.58
C GLU A 67 14.48 -27.81 -2.59
N CYS A 68 15.08 -27.37 -1.49
CA CYS A 68 16.54 -27.28 -1.33
C CYS A 68 17.09 -28.63 -0.86
N ALA A 69 17.72 -29.39 -1.77
CA ALA A 69 18.21 -30.75 -1.52
C ALA A 69 19.32 -30.81 -0.44
N PRO A 70 19.30 -31.76 0.53
CA PRO A 70 20.33 -31.94 1.57
C PRO A 70 21.77 -32.08 1.01
N GLY A 71 22.75 -31.32 1.52
CA GLY A 71 24.18 -31.49 1.21
C GLY A 71 24.94 -30.47 0.32
N GLY A 72 24.36 -29.38 -0.18
CA GLY A 72 25.14 -28.33 -0.86
C GLY A 72 24.39 -27.00 -0.98
N LYS A 73 25.11 -25.86 -1.01
CA LYS A 73 24.55 -24.49 -1.17
C LYS A 73 23.21 -24.24 -0.44
N HIS A 74 23.05 -24.87 0.74
CA HIS A 74 21.79 -24.89 1.50
C HIS A 74 21.34 -23.50 1.86
N ASP A 75 22.31 -22.69 2.26
CA ASP A 75 22.06 -21.34 2.74
C ASP A 75 21.56 -20.44 1.61
N ASP A 76 22.10 -20.59 0.38
CA ASP A 76 21.72 -19.77 -0.77
C ASP A 76 20.30 -20.08 -1.24
N CYS A 77 19.98 -21.37 -1.42
CA CYS A 77 18.65 -21.80 -1.84
C CYS A 77 17.60 -21.43 -0.78
N ALA A 78 17.88 -21.74 0.49
CA ALA A 78 16.96 -21.41 1.58
C ALA A 78 16.83 -19.89 1.75
N PHE A 79 17.89 -19.11 1.55
CA PHE A 79 17.84 -17.65 1.57
C PHE A 79 16.92 -17.11 0.48
N MET A 80 17.06 -17.57 -0.76
CA MET A 80 16.21 -17.14 -1.87
C MET A 80 14.75 -17.59 -1.68
N CYS A 81 14.52 -18.80 -1.20
CA CYS A 81 13.18 -19.29 -0.86
C CYS A 81 12.50 -18.43 0.22
N ARG A 82 13.22 -18.08 1.31
CA ARG A 82 12.69 -17.19 2.35
C ARG A 82 12.39 -15.80 1.80
N TRP A 83 13.24 -15.25 0.92
CA TRP A 83 12.96 -13.98 0.25
C TRP A 83 11.74 -14.05 -0.66
N ASN A 84 11.58 -15.11 -1.44
CA ASN A 84 10.36 -15.37 -2.22
C ASN A 84 9.10 -15.38 -1.34
N CYS A 85 9.16 -16.02 -0.17
CA CYS A 85 8.06 -15.98 0.81
C CYS A 85 7.77 -14.54 1.28
N LYS A 86 8.82 -13.80 1.68
CA LYS A 86 8.70 -12.41 2.16
C LYS A 86 8.14 -11.49 1.08
N CYS A 87 8.56 -11.65 -0.17
CA CYS A 87 8.09 -10.86 -1.29
C CYS A 87 6.64 -11.16 -1.65
N GLY A 88 6.18 -12.41 -1.50
CA GLY A 88 4.78 -12.77 -1.60
C GLY A 88 3.87 -12.01 -0.61
N CYS A 89 4.35 -11.74 0.62
CA CYS A 89 3.62 -10.89 1.57
C CYS A 89 3.51 -9.42 1.11
N GLY A 90 4.44 -8.95 0.28
CA GLY A 90 4.40 -7.63 -0.35
C GLY A 90 3.61 -7.59 -1.66
N GLY A 91 3.01 -8.71 -2.08
CA GLY A 91 2.28 -8.83 -3.34
C GLY A 91 3.17 -9.02 -4.58
N TYR A 92 4.45 -9.33 -4.41
CA TYR A 92 5.35 -9.61 -5.53
C TYR A 92 5.24 -11.09 -5.93
N PRO A 93 5.29 -11.40 -7.23
CA PRO A 93 5.27 -12.78 -7.71
C PRO A 93 6.52 -13.53 -7.22
N GLN A 94 6.38 -14.85 -7.09
CA GLN A 94 7.53 -15.71 -6.84
C GLN A 94 8.46 -15.69 -8.05
N ALA A 95 9.76 -15.71 -7.77
CA ALA A 95 10.81 -15.64 -8.75
C ALA A 95 11.90 -16.69 -8.47
N GLY A 96 12.91 -16.75 -9.35
CA GLY A 96 13.94 -17.78 -9.35
C GLY A 96 14.87 -17.71 -8.13
N ALA A 97 15.61 -18.79 -7.92
CA ALA A 97 16.53 -18.96 -6.80
C ALA A 97 17.99 -18.59 -7.13
N ASP A 98 18.24 -17.85 -8.21
CA ASP A 98 19.59 -17.42 -8.60
C ASP A 98 20.10 -16.31 -7.68
N LEU A 99 20.84 -16.72 -6.64
CA LEU A 99 21.44 -15.82 -5.66
C LEU A 99 22.51 -14.92 -6.28
N ALA A 100 23.29 -15.41 -7.24
CA ALA A 100 24.38 -14.65 -7.83
C ALA A 100 23.82 -13.44 -8.57
N ARG A 101 22.83 -13.69 -9.43
CA ARG A 101 22.14 -12.64 -10.20
C ARG A 101 21.31 -11.71 -9.32
N TRP A 102 20.63 -12.25 -8.32
CA TRP A 102 19.97 -11.40 -7.31
C TRP A 102 20.98 -10.51 -6.59
N GLY A 103 22.14 -11.06 -6.23
CA GLY A 103 23.21 -10.35 -5.52
C GLY A 103 23.83 -9.23 -6.35
N GLU A 104 24.03 -9.45 -7.65
CA GLU A 104 24.49 -8.42 -8.60
C GLU A 104 23.51 -7.24 -8.64
N CYS A 105 22.22 -7.51 -8.85
CA CYS A 105 21.19 -6.45 -8.81
C CYS A 105 21.12 -5.76 -7.44
N TYR A 106 21.07 -6.53 -6.35
CA TYR A 106 20.82 -6.02 -5.01
C TYR A 106 22.01 -5.22 -4.46
N ARG A 107 23.25 -5.71 -4.65
CA ARG A 107 24.46 -5.07 -4.10
C ARG A 107 25.09 -4.09 -5.09
N GLU A 108 25.28 -4.49 -6.34
CA GLU A 108 26.12 -3.75 -7.27
C GLU A 108 25.30 -2.71 -8.05
N GLU A 109 24.20 -3.12 -8.66
CA GLU A 109 23.42 -2.23 -9.55
C GLU A 109 22.54 -1.26 -8.77
N ARG A 110 21.76 -1.78 -7.82
CA ARG A 110 20.74 -0.99 -7.11
C ARG A 110 21.14 -0.60 -5.70
N ARG A 111 22.18 -1.22 -5.15
CA ARG A 111 22.75 -0.91 -3.82
C ARG A 111 21.66 -0.86 -2.73
N CYS A 112 20.68 -1.75 -2.79
CA CYS A 112 19.44 -1.70 -2.00
C CYS A 112 19.71 -1.55 -0.49
N GLY A 113 20.70 -2.29 0.03
CA GLY A 113 21.08 -2.24 1.45
C GLY A 113 21.75 -0.91 1.86
N GLU A 114 22.57 -0.33 1.00
CA GLU A 114 23.25 0.93 1.28
C GLU A 114 22.28 2.11 1.24
N THR A 115 21.41 2.15 0.22
CA THR A 115 20.34 3.14 0.12
C THR A 115 19.41 3.06 1.33
N HIS A 116 19.07 1.85 1.79
CA HIS A 116 18.29 1.66 3.00
C HIS A 116 18.98 2.23 4.24
N SER A 117 20.27 1.90 4.44
CA SER A 117 21.07 2.39 5.56
C SER A 117 21.16 3.92 5.57
N ALA A 118 21.42 4.54 4.42
CA ALA A 118 21.45 5.99 4.26
C ALA A 118 20.07 6.63 4.56
N CYS A 119 18.99 6.02 4.07
CA CYS A 119 17.61 6.48 4.31
C CYS A 119 17.30 6.50 5.81
N LYS A 120 17.55 5.40 6.53
CA LYS A 120 17.30 5.33 7.97
C LYS A 120 18.12 6.33 8.77
N LYS A 121 19.40 6.51 8.45
CA LYS A 121 20.24 7.55 9.08
C LYS A 121 19.65 8.94 8.88
N GLY A 122 19.09 9.21 7.71
CA GLY A 122 18.40 10.46 7.40
C GLY A 122 17.08 10.68 8.15
N CYS A 123 16.47 9.64 8.71
CA CYS A 123 15.21 9.74 9.47
C CYS A 123 15.40 10.15 10.93
N ALA A 124 16.56 9.87 11.53
CA ALA A 124 16.80 10.04 12.97
C ALA A 124 16.61 11.47 13.51
N LYS A 125 16.63 12.49 12.63
CA LYS A 125 16.50 13.91 12.99
C LYS A 125 15.18 14.55 12.53
N LYS A 126 14.24 13.76 12.01
CA LYS A 126 12.99 14.25 11.42
C LYS A 126 11.80 14.06 12.35
N SER A 127 10.89 15.03 12.37
CA SER A 127 9.53 14.80 12.90
C SER A 127 8.86 13.68 12.10
N GLY A 128 8.19 12.75 12.78
CA GLY A 128 7.64 11.54 12.15
C GLY A 128 8.68 10.47 11.83
N GLN A 129 9.76 10.36 12.62
CA GLN A 129 10.82 9.36 12.46
C GLN A 129 10.28 7.94 12.18
N GLY A 130 9.28 7.48 12.93
CA GLY A 130 8.71 6.14 12.75
C GLY A 130 8.08 5.92 11.36
N GLU A 131 7.42 6.94 10.80
CA GLU A 131 6.84 6.88 9.46
C GLU A 131 7.94 6.92 8.38
N CYS A 132 8.95 7.78 8.58
CA CYS A 132 10.12 7.86 7.71
C CYS A 132 10.87 6.53 7.65
N GLU A 133 11.18 5.93 8.80
CA GLU A 133 11.84 4.63 8.87
C GLU A 133 10.98 3.52 8.28
N SER A 134 9.66 3.57 8.49
CA SER A 134 8.75 2.60 7.89
C SER A 134 8.78 2.65 6.37
N LYS A 135 8.84 3.86 5.81
CA LYS A 135 9.00 4.05 4.37
C LYS A 135 10.35 3.53 3.87
N CYS A 136 11.45 3.79 4.57
CA CYS A 136 12.77 3.26 4.21
C CYS A 136 12.78 1.71 4.17
N GLU A 137 12.15 1.05 5.15
CA GLU A 137 12.05 -0.41 5.22
C GLU A 137 11.18 -0.99 4.09
N LEU A 138 10.09 -0.31 3.72
CA LEU A 138 9.26 -0.70 2.58
C LEU A 138 9.99 -0.56 1.24
N ASP A 139 10.68 0.57 1.03
CA ASP A 139 11.46 0.84 -0.17
C ASP A 139 12.63 -0.19 -0.29
N TYR A 140 13.24 -0.56 0.84
CA TYR A 140 14.25 -1.63 0.92
C TYR A 140 13.71 -2.98 0.47
N LYS A 141 12.59 -3.44 1.05
CA LYS A 141 11.96 -4.71 0.69
C LYS A 141 11.54 -4.73 -0.78
N LYS A 142 10.95 -3.63 -1.26
CA LYS A 142 10.59 -3.46 -2.67
C LYS A 142 11.80 -3.63 -3.58
N CYS A 143 12.91 -2.96 -3.29
CA CYS A 143 14.15 -3.08 -4.07
C CYS A 143 14.64 -4.54 -4.14
N ALA A 144 14.68 -5.23 -3.00
CA ALA A 144 15.07 -6.64 -2.94
C ALA A 144 14.13 -7.57 -3.75
N CYS A 145 12.81 -7.35 -3.67
CA CYS A 145 11.82 -8.14 -4.39
C CYS A 145 11.81 -7.85 -5.91
N GLU A 146 12.07 -6.62 -6.32
CA GLU A 146 12.26 -6.26 -7.73
C GLU A 146 13.52 -6.93 -8.30
N CYS A 147 14.62 -6.96 -7.55
CA CYS A 147 15.83 -7.69 -7.97
C CYS A 147 15.60 -9.20 -8.12
N MET A 148 14.74 -9.80 -7.30
CA MET A 148 14.36 -11.20 -7.51
C MET A 148 13.61 -11.41 -8.82
N GLN A 149 12.73 -10.49 -9.21
CA GLN A 149 12.02 -10.61 -10.49
C GLN A 149 12.94 -10.39 -11.69
N SER A 150 13.94 -9.51 -11.55
CA SER A 150 14.95 -9.35 -12.61
C SER A 150 15.74 -10.64 -12.85
N SER A 151 15.95 -11.49 -11.82
CA SER A 151 16.73 -12.72 -11.93
C SER A 151 16.06 -13.84 -12.75
N THR A 152 14.74 -13.78 -12.98
CA THR A 152 14.03 -14.76 -13.84
C THR A 152 14.05 -14.41 -15.32
N SER A 153 14.15 -13.13 -15.68
CA SER A 153 13.97 -12.68 -17.08
C SER A 153 15.10 -13.06 -18.05
N THR A 154 16.24 -13.59 -17.59
CA THR A 154 17.35 -13.99 -18.50
C THR A 154 17.27 -15.46 -18.92
N SER A 155 16.46 -16.29 -18.26
CA SER A 155 16.34 -17.71 -18.65
C SER A 155 15.37 -17.97 -19.80
N THR A 156 14.75 -16.93 -20.36
CA THR A 156 13.71 -17.05 -21.40
C THR A 156 14.13 -16.53 -22.78
N SER A 157 15.45 -16.43 -23.03
CA SER A 157 15.97 -16.04 -24.35
C SER A 157 16.74 -17.19 -25.00
N THR A 158 16.06 -17.80 -25.96
CA THR A 158 16.60 -18.38 -27.20
C THR A 158 17.08 -19.83 -27.18
N THR A 159 16.13 -20.75 -27.38
CA THR A 159 16.31 -21.89 -28.28
C THR A 159 15.92 -21.44 -29.69
N HIS A 160 16.86 -21.48 -30.63
CA HIS A 160 16.60 -21.63 -32.07
C HIS A 160 17.83 -22.16 -32.77
#